data_AF-A0AAD4LKV1-F1
#
_entry.id   AF-A0AAD4LKV1-F1
#
_cell.length_a   1.000
_cell.length_b   1.000
_cell.length_c   1.000
_cell.angle_alpha   90.00
_cell.angle_beta   90.00
_cell.angle_gamma   90.00
#
_symmetry.space_group_name_H-M   'P 1'
#
loop_
_entity.id
_entity.type
_entity.pdbx_description
1 polymer ?
#
loop_
_entity_poly.entity_id
_entity_poly.type
_entity_poly.pdbx_seq_one_letter_code
_entity_poly.pdbx_strand_id
1 'polypeptide(L)'
;IIRDNMLVNPSGLPGHAMGIDMNIEHLIRYLKTLFAAKGIYSNWDRLGNIAAGINYLQLVKKQVTNSLKSGYRGSTHSDVDTSALVWRIAHKANDLELQSVNNDRQFNSTARPVVDIFTAGYKKFQTSSLATFNKKIADMRQGKPSQPEVDEIAPCQIT
;
A
#
# COMPACT_ATOMS: atom_id res chain seq x y z
N ILE A 1 18.33 -21.12 -28.62
CA ILE A 1 18.63 -21.49 -27.21
C ILE A 1 18.88 -20.20 -26.46
N ILE A 2 17.91 -19.72 -25.68
CA ILE A 2 18.08 -18.53 -24.83
C ILE A 2 18.91 -18.99 -23.63
N ARG A 3 20.14 -18.47 -23.51
CA ARG A 3 21.11 -18.91 -22.49
C ARG A 3 21.09 -18.04 -21.23
N ASP A 4 20.40 -16.89 -21.27
CA ASP A 4 20.34 -15.92 -20.18
C ASP A 4 18.94 -15.85 -19.58
N ASN A 5 18.51 -16.93 -18.92
CA ASN A 5 17.26 -16.90 -18.18
C ASN A 5 17.55 -16.31 -16.79
N MET A 6 17.03 -15.12 -16.51
CA MET A 6 17.22 -14.43 -15.21
C MET A 6 16.39 -15.04 -14.07
N LEU A 7 15.96 -16.29 -14.22
CA LEU A 7 15.11 -17.01 -13.29
C LEU A 7 15.88 -18.13 -12.60
N VAL A 8 15.86 -18.13 -11.27
CA VAL A 8 16.44 -19.15 -10.39
C VAL A 8 15.35 -19.77 -9.54
N ASN A 9 15.41 -21.08 -9.30
CA ASN A 9 14.49 -21.77 -8.41
C ASN A 9 15.20 -22.21 -7.11
N PRO A 10 15.38 -21.32 -6.12
CA PRO A 10 16.04 -21.65 -4.86
C PRO A 10 15.21 -22.59 -3.97
N SER A 11 13.90 -22.69 -4.23
CA SER A 11 13.00 -23.56 -3.47
C SER A 11 13.06 -25.01 -3.94
N GLY A 12 13.37 -25.25 -5.21
CA GLY A 12 13.27 -26.56 -5.86
C GLY A 12 11.83 -26.98 -6.19
N LEU A 13 10.82 -26.17 -5.88
CA LEU A 13 9.41 -26.46 -6.14
C LEU A 13 9.00 -26.01 -7.55
N PRO A 14 8.19 -26.80 -8.29
CA PRO A 14 7.68 -26.38 -9.59
C PRO A 14 6.82 -25.12 -9.46
N GLY A 15 6.94 -24.20 -10.42
CA GLY A 15 6.20 -22.93 -10.43
C GLY A 15 6.71 -21.84 -9.47
N HIS A 16 7.80 -22.10 -8.73
CA HIS A 16 8.35 -21.18 -7.72
C HIS A 16 9.72 -20.60 -8.11
N ALA A 17 9.95 -20.42 -9.41
CA ALA A 17 11.13 -19.71 -9.90
C ALA A 17 11.00 -18.20 -9.63
N MET A 18 12.11 -17.53 -9.35
CA MET A 18 12.17 -16.09 -9.09
C MET A 18 13.31 -15.43 -9.84
N GLY A 19 13.22 -14.11 -10.04
CA GLY A 19 14.31 -13.32 -10.60
C GLY A 19 15.59 -13.43 -9.77
N ILE A 20 16.75 -13.41 -10.42
CA ILE A 20 18.07 -13.40 -9.76
C ILE A 20 18.18 -12.24 -8.75
N ASP A 21 17.69 -11.06 -9.11
CA ASP A 21 17.66 -9.89 -8.22
C ASP A 21 16.88 -10.17 -6.93
N MET A 22 15.68 -10.74 -7.05
CA MET A 22 14.86 -11.13 -5.89
C MET A 22 15.52 -12.21 -5.03
N ASN A 23 16.29 -13.12 -5.64
CA ASN A 23 17.08 -14.09 -4.89
C ASN A 23 18.26 -13.44 -4.12
N ILE A 24 18.92 -12.45 -4.72
CA ILE A 24 19.97 -11.66 -4.06
C ILE A 24 19.37 -10.89 -2.87
N GLU A 25 18.22 -10.25 -3.05
CA GLU A 25 17.50 -9.55 -1.98
C GLU A 25 17.19 -10.49 -0.81
N HIS A 26 16.68 -11.70 -1.08
CA HIS A 26 16.41 -12.69 -0.05
C HIS A 26 17.67 -13.11 0.71
N LEU A 27 18.79 -13.35 0.02
CA LEU A 27 20.07 -13.68 0.65
C LEU A 27 20.56 -12.54 1.55
N ILE A 28 20.51 -11.30 1.07
CA ILE A 28 20.86 -10.11 1.87
C ILE A 28 19.96 -10.00 3.11
N ARG A 29 18.65 -10.25 2.96
CA ARG A 29 17.71 -10.24 4.08
C ARG A 29 18.09 -11.27 5.13
N TYR A 30 18.43 -12.50 4.73
CA TYR A 30 18.88 -13.53 5.67
C TYR A 30 20.17 -13.16 6.39
N LEU A 31 21.13 -12.57 5.67
CA LEU A 31 22.38 -12.09 6.28
C LEU A 31 22.11 -11.02 7.33
N LYS A 32 21.24 -10.04 7.02
CA LYS A 32 20.81 -9.01 7.97
C LYS A 32 20.14 -9.62 9.21
N THR A 33 19.26 -10.61 9.04
CA THR A 33 18.60 -11.28 10.16
C THR A 33 19.59 -12.04 11.04
N LEU A 34 20.52 -12.80 10.45
CA LEU A 34 21.53 -13.56 11.19
C LEU A 34 22.53 -12.64 11.89
N PHE A 35 22.90 -11.53 11.26
CA PHE A 35 23.72 -10.49 11.86
C PHE A 35 22.99 -9.86 13.06
N ALA A 36 21.75 -9.40 12.88
CA ALA A 36 20.97 -8.80 13.96
C ALA A 36 20.75 -9.76 15.14
N ALA A 37 20.53 -11.05 14.88
CA ALA A 37 20.33 -12.07 15.92
C ALA A 37 21.54 -12.24 16.85
N LYS A 38 22.74 -11.81 16.45
CA LYS A 38 23.94 -11.83 17.31
C LYS A 38 24.01 -10.65 18.30
N GLY A 39 23.27 -9.57 18.05
CA GLY A 39 23.22 -8.41 18.94
C GLY A 39 24.58 -7.74 19.13
N ILE A 40 25.04 -7.63 20.37
CA ILE A 40 26.28 -6.92 20.76
C ILE A 40 27.54 -7.55 20.14
N TYR A 41 27.50 -8.85 19.83
CA TYR A 41 28.64 -9.57 19.25
C TYR A 41 28.71 -9.50 17.71
N SER A 42 27.92 -8.62 17.09
CA SER A 42 27.87 -8.47 15.65
C SER A 42 29.06 -7.64 15.17
N ASN A 43 29.98 -8.27 14.43
CA ASN A 43 31.12 -7.60 13.81
C ASN A 43 31.24 -7.96 12.32
N TRP A 44 31.91 -7.11 11.55
CA TRP A 44 32.02 -7.26 10.09
C TRP A 44 32.74 -8.56 9.68
N ASP A 45 33.76 -8.98 10.43
CA ASP A 45 34.46 -10.24 10.17
C ASP A 45 33.54 -11.46 10.30
N ARG A 46 32.67 -11.46 11.32
CA ARG A 46 31.66 -12.51 11.49
C ARG A 46 30.59 -12.44 10.41
N LEU A 47 30.21 -11.26 9.95
CA LEU A 47 29.30 -11.14 8.81
C LEU A 47 29.92 -11.80 7.56
N GLY A 48 31.21 -11.59 7.32
CA GLY A 48 31.95 -12.29 6.26
C GLY A 48 31.90 -13.81 6.40
N ASN A 49 32.14 -14.33 7.61
CA ASN A 49 32.05 -15.76 7.89
C ASN A 49 30.63 -16.33 7.68
N ILE A 50 29.60 -15.59 8.11
CA ILE A 50 28.19 -15.97 7.91
C ILE A 50 27.84 -15.94 6.41
N ALA A 51 28.32 -14.94 5.68
CA ALA A 51 28.10 -14.82 4.24
C ALA A 51 28.71 -15.98 3.46
N ALA A 52 29.94 -16.39 3.80
CA ALA A 52 30.57 -17.57 3.20
C ALA A 52 29.79 -18.86 3.47
N GLY A 53 29.17 -18.99 4.66
CA GLY A 53 28.42 -20.17 5.08
C GLY A 53 26.91 -20.15 4.78
N ILE A 54 26.38 -19.11 4.14
CA ILE A 54 24.92 -18.88 4.09
C ILE A 54 24.14 -20.03 3.45
N ASN A 55 24.69 -20.66 2.42
CA ASN A 55 24.05 -21.79 1.73
C ASN A 55 23.89 -22.99 2.68
N TYR A 56 24.93 -23.32 3.45
CA TYR A 56 24.88 -24.41 4.44
C TYR A 56 23.94 -24.07 5.59
N LEU A 57 23.94 -22.83 6.07
CA LEU A 57 23.01 -22.37 7.11
C LEU A 57 21.55 -22.47 6.67
N GLN A 58 21.25 -22.18 5.39
CA GLN A 58 19.91 -22.37 4.83
C GLN A 58 19.52 -23.85 4.74
N LEU A 59 20.45 -24.74 4.39
CA LEU A 59 20.20 -26.18 4.38
C LEU A 59 19.91 -26.70 5.79
N VAL A 60 20.71 -26.32 6.78
CA VAL A 60 20.48 -26.66 8.19
C VAL A 60 19.13 -26.12 8.66
N LYS A 61 18.81 -24.87 8.32
CA LYS A 61 17.49 -24.28 8.61
C LYS A 61 16.37 -25.16 8.02
N LYS A 62 16.43 -25.51 6.73
CA LYS A 62 15.44 -26.39 6.09
C LYS A 62 15.32 -27.74 6.81
N GLN A 63 16.45 -28.35 7.19
CA GLN A 63 16.48 -29.62 7.92
C GLN A 63 15.80 -29.51 9.29
N VAL A 64 16.09 -28.46 10.06
CA VAL A 64 15.49 -28.21 11.38
C VAL A 64 13.99 -27.89 11.25
N THR A 65 13.61 -27.08 10.27
CA THR A 65 12.21 -26.78 9.94
C THR A 65 11.43 -28.06 9.65
N ASN A 66 12.01 -28.97 8.85
CA ASN A 66 11.42 -30.26 8.52
C ASN A 66 11.34 -31.18 9.75
N SER A 67 12.39 -31.28 10.55
CA SER A 67 12.42 -32.17 11.73
C SER A 67 11.40 -31.75 12.80
N LEU A 68 11.23 -30.44 12.99
CA LEU A 68 10.25 -29.88 13.91
C LEU A 68 8.82 -29.89 13.35
N LYS A 69 8.60 -30.36 12.11
CA LYS A 69 7.34 -30.23 11.37
C LYS A 69 6.78 -28.79 11.38
N SER A 70 7.67 -27.82 11.56
CA SER A 70 7.34 -26.40 11.57
C SER A 70 7.42 -25.92 10.12
N GLY A 71 6.61 -26.52 9.25
CA GLY A 71 6.60 -26.22 7.83
C GLY A 71 6.33 -24.73 7.58
N TYR A 72 6.74 -24.25 6.40
CA TYR A 72 6.44 -22.90 5.94
C TYR A 72 4.93 -22.64 6.03
N ARG A 73 4.51 -21.91 7.06
CA ARG A 73 3.17 -21.32 7.10
C ARG A 73 3.24 -20.11 6.18
N GLY A 74 2.60 -20.22 5.02
CA GLY A 74 2.49 -19.08 4.11
C GLY A 74 2.02 -17.85 4.88
N SER A 75 2.70 -16.72 4.69
CA SER A 75 2.28 -15.45 5.30
C SER A 75 0.99 -14.90 4.68
N THR A 76 0.45 -15.57 3.67
CA THR A 76 -0.92 -15.41 3.22
C THR A 76 -1.82 -15.94 4.33
N HIS A 77 -2.09 -15.07 5.30
CA HIS A 77 -3.39 -15.08 5.94
C HIS A 77 -4.40 -15.12 4.80
N SER A 78 -5.12 -16.24 4.63
CA SER A 78 -6.34 -16.22 3.84
C SER A 78 -7.18 -15.11 4.46
N ASP A 79 -7.47 -14.06 3.68
CA ASP A 79 -8.27 -12.94 4.16
C ASP A 79 -9.51 -13.52 4.85
N VAL A 80 -9.72 -13.11 6.10
CA VAL A 80 -10.88 -13.58 6.86
C VAL A 80 -12.11 -13.18 6.06
N ASP A 81 -13.02 -14.13 5.83
CA ASP A 81 -14.26 -13.82 5.12
C ASP A 81 -15.04 -12.75 5.92
N THR A 82 -15.03 -11.53 5.39
CA THR A 82 -15.70 -10.37 5.99
C THR A 82 -17.11 -10.16 5.46
N SER A 83 -17.59 -11.03 4.57
CA SER A 83 -18.91 -10.88 3.93
C SER A 83 -20.04 -10.73 4.95
N ALA A 84 -20.03 -11.53 6.03
CA ALA A 84 -21.02 -11.45 7.10
C ALA A 84 -21.01 -10.09 7.84
N LEU A 85 -19.84 -9.48 8.02
CA LEU A 85 -19.72 -8.15 8.65
C LEU A 85 -20.26 -7.05 7.73
N VAL A 86 -19.96 -7.13 6.44
CA VAL A 86 -20.47 -6.20 5.42
C VAL A 86 -22.00 -6.24 5.40
N TRP A 87 -22.60 -7.43 5.36
CA TRP A 87 -24.06 -7.58 5.38
C TRP A 87 -24.69 -7.07 6.68
N ARG A 88 -24.05 -7.31 7.84
CA ARG A 88 -24.53 -6.78 9.11
C ARG A 88 -24.58 -5.25 9.13
N ILE A 89 -23.57 -4.59 8.57
CA ILE A 89 -23.55 -3.12 8.42
C ILE A 89 -24.63 -2.68 7.43
N ALA A 90 -24.76 -3.34 6.29
CA ALA A 90 -25.76 -3.02 5.28
C ALA A 90 -27.19 -3.14 5.82
N HIS A 91 -27.49 -4.22 6.55
CA HIS A 91 -28.78 -4.39 7.23
C HIS A 91 -29.03 -3.28 8.24
N LYS A 92 -28.04 -2.94 9.07
CA LYS A 92 -28.22 -1.88 10.07
C LYS A 92 -28.41 -0.50 9.44
N ALA A 93 -27.73 -0.22 8.32
CA ALA A 93 -27.90 1.01 7.56
C ALA A 93 -29.29 1.08 6.91
N ASN A 94 -29.84 -0.06 6.47
CA ASN A 94 -31.20 -0.15 5.94
C ASN A 94 -32.27 -0.01 7.03
N ASP A 95 -32.12 -0.69 8.17
CA ASP A 95 -33.02 -0.57 9.34
C ASP A 95 -33.13 0.87 9.85
N LEU A 96 -32.01 1.60 9.80
CA LEU A 96 -31.94 3.01 10.17
C LEU A 96 -32.36 3.94 9.03
N GLU A 97 -32.67 3.40 7.85
CA GLU A 97 -33.06 4.10 6.65
C GLU A 97 -32.04 5.16 6.20
N LEU A 98 -30.74 4.95 6.46
CA LEU A 98 -29.70 5.99 6.25
C LEU A 98 -29.59 6.43 4.78
N GLN A 99 -29.98 5.56 3.85
CA GLN A 99 -29.94 5.81 2.41
C GLN A 99 -31.24 6.40 1.84
N SER A 100 -32.32 6.46 2.63
CA SER A 100 -33.56 7.11 2.20
C SER A 100 -33.60 8.56 2.68
N VAL A 101 -34.24 9.42 1.89
CA VAL A 101 -34.45 10.83 2.24
C VAL A 101 -35.65 10.89 3.19
N ASN A 102 -35.38 11.01 4.48
CA ASN A 102 -36.40 11.21 5.51
C ASN A 102 -36.28 12.63 6.08
N ASN A 103 -37.22 13.50 5.70
CA ASN A 103 -37.21 14.91 6.10
C ASN A 103 -37.48 15.10 7.60
N ASP A 104 -38.16 14.14 8.23
CA ASP A 104 -38.59 14.20 9.64
C ASP A 104 -37.60 13.52 10.60
N ARG A 105 -36.39 13.18 10.14
CA ARG A 105 -35.38 12.54 10.99
C ARG A 105 -34.95 13.47 12.13
N GLN A 106 -34.90 12.93 13.34
CA GLN A 106 -34.41 13.66 14.51
C GLN A 106 -32.99 14.20 14.25
N PHE A 107 -32.74 15.48 14.58
CA PHE A 107 -31.49 16.21 14.32
C PHE A 107 -31.19 16.62 12.86
N ASN A 108 -32.14 16.45 11.93
CA ASN A 108 -31.97 16.93 10.54
C ASN A 108 -31.78 18.46 10.47
N SER A 109 -32.40 19.22 11.38
CA SER A 109 -32.25 20.67 11.48
C SER A 109 -30.83 21.14 11.86
N THR A 110 -30.03 20.27 12.47
CA THR A 110 -28.62 20.54 12.81
C THR A 110 -27.63 20.01 11.78
N ALA A 111 -28.08 19.17 10.85
CA ALA A 111 -27.23 18.59 9.82
C ALA A 111 -26.90 19.64 8.76
N ARG A 112 -25.60 19.83 8.48
CA ARG A 112 -25.18 20.66 7.35
C ARG A 112 -25.48 19.88 6.07
N PRO A 113 -26.26 20.42 5.11
CA PRO A 113 -26.48 19.73 3.85
C PRO A 113 -25.14 19.54 3.15
N VAL A 114 -24.85 18.30 2.74
CA VAL A 114 -23.68 18.01 1.91
C VAL A 114 -23.89 18.71 0.58
N VAL A 115 -22.97 19.62 0.24
CA VAL A 115 -23.03 20.36 -1.02
C VAL A 115 -22.85 19.36 -2.17
N ASP A 116 -23.75 19.42 -3.17
CA ASP A 116 -23.58 18.65 -4.38
C ASP A 116 -22.31 19.09 -5.12
N ILE A 117 -21.33 18.19 -5.15
CA ILE A 117 -19.99 18.42 -5.66
C ILE A 117 -20.04 18.68 -7.17
N PHE A 118 -20.99 18.10 -7.89
CA PHE A 118 -21.12 18.29 -9.33
C PHE A 118 -21.65 19.68 -9.66
N THR A 119 -22.73 20.13 -9.02
CA THR A 119 -23.23 21.49 -9.25
C THR A 119 -22.28 22.56 -8.71
N ALA A 120 -21.65 22.34 -7.56
CA ALA A 120 -20.64 23.26 -7.02
C ALA A 120 -19.40 23.32 -7.92
N GLY A 121 -18.90 22.18 -8.39
CA GLY A 121 -17.78 22.08 -9.32
C GLY A 121 -18.08 22.74 -10.66
N TYR A 122 -19.28 22.51 -11.21
CA TYR A 122 -19.72 23.13 -12.46
C TYR A 122 -19.82 24.65 -12.35
N LYS A 123 -20.41 25.17 -11.25
CA LYS A 123 -20.45 26.61 -10.98
C LYS A 123 -19.04 27.20 -10.85
N LYS A 124 -18.15 26.56 -10.09
CA LYS A 124 -16.74 26.99 -9.95
C LYS A 124 -16.01 26.99 -11.29
N PHE A 125 -16.28 26.01 -12.14
CA PHE A 125 -15.73 25.94 -13.49
C PHE A 125 -16.23 27.09 -14.37
N GLN A 126 -17.54 27.39 -14.34
CA GLN A 126 -18.11 28.53 -15.05
C GLN A 126 -17.58 29.89 -14.55
N THR A 127 -17.46 30.08 -13.23
CA THR A 127 -17.14 31.39 -12.65
C THR A 127 -15.65 31.71 -12.64
N SER A 128 -14.78 30.72 -12.43
CA SER A 128 -13.38 30.99 -12.04
C SER A 128 -12.34 30.30 -12.91
N SER A 129 -12.70 29.23 -13.63
CA SER A 129 -11.70 28.38 -14.30
C SER A 129 -11.34 28.87 -15.71
N LEU A 130 -12.30 29.15 -16.59
CA LEU A 130 -11.97 29.32 -18.02
C LEU A 130 -11.15 30.59 -18.30
N ALA A 131 -11.53 31.73 -17.72
CA ALA A 131 -10.83 33.01 -17.93
C ALA A 131 -9.42 32.97 -17.32
N THR A 132 -9.28 32.43 -16.11
CA THR A 132 -7.99 32.29 -15.40
C THR A 132 -7.10 31.26 -16.08
N PHE A 133 -7.66 30.16 -16.57
CA PHE A 133 -6.96 29.13 -17.35
C PHE A 133 -6.45 29.67 -18.68
N ASN A 134 -7.28 30.39 -19.43
CA ASN A 134 -6.87 31.01 -20.69
C ASN A 134 -5.78 32.07 -20.46
N LYS A 135 -5.88 32.85 -19.37
CA LYS A 135 -4.85 33.80 -18.96
C LYS A 135 -3.52 33.10 -18.61
N LYS A 136 -3.56 32.01 -17.84
CA LYS A 136 -2.37 31.19 -17.52
C LYS A 136 -1.73 30.56 -18.76
N ILE A 137 -2.51 30.08 -19.72
CA ILE A 137 -1.98 29.58 -21.00
C ILE A 137 -1.29 30.70 -21.77
N ALA A 138 -1.86 31.90 -21.80
CA ALA A 138 -1.24 33.06 -22.45
C ALA A 138 0.06 33.49 -21.73
N ASP A 139 0.07 33.51 -20.40
CA ASP A 139 1.25 33.87 -19.59
C ASP A 139 2.36 32.82 -19.69
N MET A 140 2.03 31.52 -19.80
CA MET A 140 2.99 30.45 -20.09
C MET A 140 3.61 30.58 -21.49
N ARG A 141 2.81 30.91 -22.50
CA ARG A 141 3.32 31.18 -23.86
C ARG A 141 4.27 32.37 -23.90
N GLN A 142 4.10 33.33 -22.98
CA GLN A 142 4.95 34.51 -22.82
C GLN A 142 6.13 34.31 -21.85
N GLY A 143 6.27 33.12 -21.25
CA GLY A 143 7.40 32.78 -20.37
C GLY A 143 7.39 33.44 -18.99
N LYS A 144 6.24 33.90 -18.49
CA LYS A 144 6.15 34.49 -17.14
C LYS A 144 6.08 33.39 -16.05
N PRO A 145 6.74 33.58 -14.90
CA PRO A 145 6.71 32.61 -13.80
C PRO A 145 5.31 32.54 -13.16
N SER A 146 4.77 31.33 -12.98
CA SER A 146 3.48 31.14 -12.33
C SER A 146 3.57 31.42 -10.83
N GLN A 147 2.71 32.28 -10.31
CA GLN A 147 2.59 32.43 -8.85
C GLN A 147 1.82 31.24 -8.24
N PRO A 148 2.21 30.77 -7.04
CA PRO A 148 1.48 29.73 -6.34
C PRO A 148 0.09 30.25 -5.94
N GLU A 149 -0.95 29.56 -6.38
CA GLU A 149 -2.32 29.81 -5.91
C GLU A 149 -2.44 29.34 -4.46
N VAL A 150 -2.88 30.24 -3.58
CA VAL A 150 -3.33 29.88 -2.23
C VAL A 150 -4.65 29.15 -2.40
N ASP A 151 -4.71 27.91 -1.93
CA ASP A 151 -5.90 27.06 -2.03
C ASP A 151 -7.01 27.65 -1.15
N GLU A 152 -8.02 28.27 -1.78
CA GLU A 152 -9.17 28.87 -1.09
C GLU A 152 -10.16 27.83 -0.54
N ILE A 153 -9.88 26.53 -0.74
CA ILE A 153 -10.66 25.47 -0.12
C ILE A 153 -10.22 25.38 1.34
N ALA A 154 -11.00 26.01 2.22
CA ALA A 154 -10.80 25.89 3.66
C ALA A 154 -10.67 24.41 4.04
N PRO A 155 -9.62 24.01 4.79
CA PRO A 155 -9.46 22.63 5.21
C PRO A 155 -10.72 22.20 5.95
N CYS A 156 -11.26 21.04 5.59
CA CYS A 156 -12.41 20.47 6.26
C CYS A 156 -12.08 20.30 7.74
N GLN A 157 -12.59 21.19 8.59
CA GLN A 157 -12.38 21.09 10.03
C GLN A 157 -13.19 19.90 10.53
N ILE A 158 -12.48 18.84 10.89
CA ILE A 158 -13.04 17.68 11.57
C ILE A 158 -13.14 18.08 13.05
N THR A 159 -14.33 18.49 13.48
CA THR A 159 -14.75 18.51 14.89
C THR A 159 -15.47 17.21 15.23
#